data_AF-A0A7W1W4Z8-F1
#
_entry.id   AF-A0A7W1W4Z8-F1
#
_cell.length_a   1.000
_cell.length_b   1.000
_cell.length_c   1.000
_cell.angle_alpha   90.00
_cell.angle_beta   90.00
_cell.angle_gamma   90.00
#
_symmetry.space_group_name_H-M   'P 1'
#
loop_
_entity.id
_entity.type
_entity.pdbx_description
1 polymer ?
#
loop_
_entity_poly.entity_id
_entity_poly.type
_entity_poly.pdbx_seq_one_letter_code
_entity_poly.pdbx_strand_id
1 'polypeptide(L)'
;MRGKQLTEVDKFLNRLISKVRIVVENVICRIKRCRIVKDTLRLSRENVSDMVMELACGLHNLRVTFRQPMQIIDITNLEELSYFK
;
A
#
# COMPACT_ATOMS: atom_id res chain seq x y z
N MET A 1 14.83 2.50 -16.98
CA MET A 1 15.46 3.12 -18.17
C MET A 1 14.36 3.57 -19.11
N ARG A 2 14.20 4.88 -19.35
CA ARG A 2 13.22 5.40 -20.31
C ARG A 2 13.65 5.05 -21.74
N GLY A 3 12.72 4.63 -22.59
CA GLY A 3 12.96 4.48 -24.04
C GLY A 3 13.24 3.07 -24.57
N LYS A 4 13.15 2.00 -23.76
CA LYS A 4 13.19 0.61 -24.28
C LYS A 4 11.80 0.18 -24.74
N GLN A 5 11.71 -0.50 -25.88
CA GLN A 5 10.47 -1.17 -26.30
C GLN A 5 10.13 -2.24 -25.26
N LEU A 6 8.95 -2.11 -24.65
CA LEU A 6 8.41 -3.08 -23.72
C LEU A 6 7.77 -4.22 -24.50
N THR A 7 8.07 -5.46 -24.12
CA THR A 7 7.33 -6.61 -24.64
C THR A 7 5.88 -6.54 -24.18
N GLU A 8 4.97 -7.24 -24.87
CA GLU A 8 3.56 -7.30 -24.45
C GLU A 8 3.41 -7.88 -23.03
N VAL A 9 4.29 -8.82 -22.65
CA VAL A 9 4.36 -9.37 -21.29
C VAL A 9 4.78 -8.28 -20.29
N ASP A 10 5.80 -7.49 -20.60
CA ASP A 10 6.24 -6.38 -19.72
C ASP A 10 5.13 -5.33 -19.56
N LYS A 11 4.39 -5.01 -20.63
CA LYS A 11 3.26 -4.08 -20.56
C LYS A 11 2.16 -4.61 -19.65
N PHE A 12 1.85 -5.90 -19.76
CA PHE A 12 0.87 -6.55 -18.88
C PHE A 12 1.30 -6.51 -17.42
N LEU A 13 2.53 -6.93 -17.10
CA LEU A 13 3.09 -6.89 -15.74
C LEU A 13 3.12 -5.48 -15.16
N ASN A 14 3.58 -4.50 -15.95
CA ASN A 14 3.59 -3.10 -15.54
C ASN A 14 2.18 -2.59 -15.22
N ARG A 15 1.17 -3.01 -15.99
CA ARG A 15 -0.23 -2.64 -15.72
C ARG A 15 -0.72 -3.24 -14.40
N LEU A 16 -0.36 -4.50 -14.11
CA LEU A 16 -0.71 -5.16 -12.84
C LEU A 16 -0.05 -4.48 -11.64
N ILE A 17 1.27 -4.26 -11.71
CA ILE A 17 2.03 -3.55 -10.67
C ILE A 17 1.44 -2.16 -10.43
N SER A 18 1.09 -1.45 -11.52
CA SER A 18 0.49 -0.11 -11.42
C SER A 18 -0.86 -0.12 -10.71
N LYS A 19 -1.71 -1.13 -10.96
CA LYS A 19 -2.99 -1.28 -10.25
C LYS A 19 -2.79 -1.50 -8.75
N VAL A 20 -1.91 -2.42 -8.38
CA VAL A 20 -1.58 -2.69 -6.97
C VAL A 20 -1.03 -1.44 -6.29
N ARG A 21 -0.14 -0.71 -6.98
CA ARG A 21 0.46 0.52 -6.47
C ARG A 21 -0.58 1.58 -6.11
N ILE A 22 -1.63 1.77 -6.92
CA ILE A 22 -2.70 2.72 -6.62
C ILE A 22 -3.37 2.39 -5.28
N VAL A 23 -3.68 1.11 -5.04
CA VAL A 23 -4.29 0.67 -3.78
C VAL A 23 -3.34 0.90 -2.60
N VAL A 24 -2.07 0.53 -2.76
CA VAL A 24 -1.03 0.72 -1.73
C VAL A 24 -0.85 2.22 -1.41
N GLU A 25 -0.77 3.09 -2.41
CA GLU A 25 -0.64 4.54 -2.21
C GLU A 25 -1.85 5.12 -1.48
N ASN A 26 -3.07 4.67 -1.81
CA ASN A 26 -4.29 5.07 -1.11
C ASN A 26 -4.27 4.65 0.37
N VAL A 27 -3.82 3.43 0.67
CA VAL A 27 -3.68 2.93 2.04
C VAL A 27 -2.60 3.71 2.80
N ILE A 28 -1.44 3.96 2.18
CA ILE A 28 -0.35 4.78 2.76
C ILE A 28 -0.84 6.19 3.07
N CYS A 29 -1.62 6.81 2.19
CA CYS A 29 -2.23 8.12 2.45
C CYS A 29 -3.15 8.10 3.68
N ARG A 30 -3.87 6.99 3.93
CA ARG A 30 -4.71 6.82 5.13
C ARG A 30 -3.91 6.55 6.40
N ILE A 31 -2.76 5.86 6.28
CA ILE A 31 -1.81 5.56 7.36
C ILE A 31 -1.08 6.81 7.83
N LYS A 32 -0.68 7.71 6.90
CA LYS A 32 -0.02 9.00 7.18
C LYS A 32 -0.79 9.97 8.08
N ARG A 33 -2.03 9.64 8.48
CA ARG A 33 -2.73 10.30 9.60
C ARG A 33 -1.99 10.13 10.93
N CYS A 34 -1.27 9.02 11.11
CA CYS A 34 -0.30 8.84 12.17
C CYS A 34 0.93 9.72 11.85
N ARG A 35 1.06 10.88 12.50
CA ARG A 35 2.14 11.85 12.18
C ARG A 35 3.54 11.26 12.26
N ILE A 36 3.75 10.27 13.13
CA ILE A 36 5.03 9.56 13.30
C ILE A 36 5.54 8.87 12.02
N VAL A 37 4.66 8.46 11.10
CA VAL A 37 5.02 7.89 9.78
C VAL A 37 5.04 8.94 8.66
N LYS A 38 4.57 10.16 8.91
CA LYS A 38 4.57 11.26 7.96
C LYS A 38 5.80 12.16 8.14
N ASP A 39 6.07 12.53 9.39
CA ASP A 39 7.11 13.47 9.75
C ASP A 39 8.46 12.73 9.92
N THR A 40 9.57 13.47 9.92
CA THR A 40 10.90 12.88 10.06
C THR A 40 11.04 12.20 11.42
N LEU A 41 11.15 10.87 11.42
CA LEU A 41 11.48 10.08 12.60
C LEU A 41 12.95 10.33 12.98
N ARG A 42 13.19 10.99 14.11
CA ARG A 42 14.55 11.31 14.61
C ARG A 42 15.17 10.19 15.45
N LEU A 43 14.41 9.13 15.73
CA LEU A 43 14.90 7.98 16.49
C LEU A 43 15.72 7.07 15.56
N SER A 44 17.04 7.16 15.69
CA SER A 44 17.99 6.34 14.92
C SER A 44 18.39 5.11 15.72
N ARG A 45 17.53 4.08 15.68
CA ARG A 45 17.85 2.71 16.11
C ARG A 45 17.40 1.77 15.00
N GLU A 46 18.08 0.64 14.87
CA GLU A 46 17.74 -0.35 13.84
C GLU A 46 16.28 -0.79 13.94
N ASN A 47 15.65 -0.97 12.78
CA ASN A 47 14.28 -1.49 12.60
C ASN A 47 13.15 -0.65 13.24
N VAL A 48 13.44 0.52 13.83
CA VAL A 48 12.39 1.35 14.45
C VAL A 48 11.44 1.93 13.41
N SER A 49 11.94 2.36 12.25
CA SER A 49 11.08 2.88 11.17
C SER A 49 10.07 1.83 10.70
N ASP A 50 10.52 0.59 10.58
CA ASP A 50 9.71 -0.53 10.08
C ASP A 50 8.68 -0.92 11.14
N MET A 51 9.08 -1.03 12.40
CA MET A 51 8.17 -1.25 13.53
C MET A 51 7.10 -0.16 13.64
N VAL A 52 7.49 1.11 13.46
CA VAL A 52 6.57 2.25 13.47
C VAL A 52 5.57 2.15 12.32
N MET A 53 6.01 1.74 11.13
CA MET A 53 5.14 1.51 9.99
C MET A 53 4.18 0.33 10.25
N GLU A 54 4.66 -0.80 10.76
CA GLU A 54 3.85 -1.96 11.09
C GLU A 54 2.75 -1.63 12.11
N LEU A 55 3.10 -0.90 13.17
CA LEU A 55 2.13 -0.42 14.16
C LEU A 55 1.08 0.49 13.52
N ALA A 56 1.50 1.42 12.66
CA ALA A 56 0.57 2.31 11.97
C ALA A 56 -0.36 1.57 11.00
N CYS A 57 0.15 0.56 10.29
CA CYS A 57 -0.65 -0.37 9.48
C CYS A 57 -1.65 -1.16 10.33
N GLY A 58 -1.21 -1.71 11.47
CA GLY A 58 -2.09 -2.41 12.41
C GLY A 58 -3.22 -1.54 12.93
N LEU A 59 -2.92 -0.31 13.35
CA LEU A 59 -3.93 0.67 13.77
C LEU A 59 -4.89 1.05 12.63
N HIS A 60 -4.38 1.17 11.40
CA HIS A 60 -5.22 1.39 10.23
C HIS A 60 -6.19 0.23 9.98
N ASN A 61 -5.69 -1.00 10.01
CA ASN A 61 -6.48 -2.22 9.80
C ASN A 61 -7.55 -2.38 10.89
N LEU A 62 -7.18 -2.13 12.15
CA LEU A 62 -8.11 -2.12 13.27
C LEU A 62 -9.23 -1.09 13.03
N ARG A 63 -8.88 0.14 12.65
CA ARG A 63 -9.84 1.20 12.35
C ARG A 63 -10.75 0.86 11.18
N VAL A 64 -10.24 0.23 10.13
CA VAL A 64 -11.03 -0.23 8.98
C VAL A 64 -12.03 -1.26 9.47
N THR A 65 -11.56 -2.32 10.14
CA THR A 65 -12.39 -3.44 10.64
C THR A 65 -13.60 -2.97 11.45
N PHE A 66 -13.42 -1.95 12.31
CA PHE A 66 -14.53 -1.42 13.13
C PHE A 66 -15.44 -0.42 12.40
N ARG A 67 -15.01 0.18 11.29
CA ARG A 67 -15.84 1.12 10.51
C ARG A 67 -16.63 0.41 9.43
N GLN A 68 -16.03 -0.59 8.80
CA GLN A 68 -16.61 -1.44 7.75
C GLN A 68 -15.91 -2.81 7.84
N PRO A 69 -16.62 -3.94 7.76
CA PRO A 69 -15.98 -5.25 7.77
C PRO A 69 -14.95 -5.33 6.65
N MET A 70 -13.74 -5.79 6.99
CA MET A 70 -12.60 -5.86 6.08
C MET A 70 -12.97 -6.76 4.87
N GLN A 71 -12.91 -6.22 3.66
CA GLN A 71 -12.88 -7.07 2.47
C GLN A 71 -11.45 -7.60 2.34
N ILE A 72 -11.29 -8.92 2.42
CA ILE A 72 -10.03 -9.57 2.09
C ILE A 72 -9.82 -9.34 0.60
N ILE A 73 -8.73 -8.64 0.25
CA ILE A 73 -8.34 -8.47 -1.14
C ILE A 73 -7.58 -9.73 -1.52
N ASP A 74 -8.17 -10.57 -2.38
CA ASP A 74 -7.42 -11.66 -2.96
C ASP A 74 -6.47 -11.08 -4.03
N ILE A 75 -5.18 -11.02 -3.69
CA ILE A 75 -4.13 -10.58 -4.61
C ILE A 75 -3.95 -11.52 -5.81
N THR A 76 -4.50 -12.73 -5.76
CA THR A 76 -4.58 -13.66 -6.90
C THR A 76 -5.77 -13.35 -7.81
N ASN A 77 -6.76 -12.59 -7.32
CA ASN A 77 -7.92 -12.13 -8.07
C ASN A 77 -7.88 -10.62 -8.36
N LEU A 78 -7.22 -10.27 -9.46
CA LEU A 78 -7.00 -8.88 -9.89
C LEU A 78 -8.27 -8.11 -10.30
N GLU A 79 -9.43 -8.79 -10.41
CA GLU A 79 -10.72 -8.14 -10.66
C GLU A 79 -11.26 -7.42 -9.42
N GLU A 80 -10.94 -7.88 -8.21
CA GLU A 80 -11.39 -7.27 -6.94
C GLU A 80 -10.74 -5.91 -6.67
N LEU A 81 -9.55 -5.66 -7.22
CA LEU A 81 -8.90 -4.34 -7.15
C LEU A 81 -9.67 -3.24 -7.89
N SER A 82 -10.68 -3.58 -8.70
CA SER A 82 -11.56 -2.63 -9.36
C SER A 82 -12.63 -2.04 -8.42
N TYR A 83 -12.94 -2.71 -7.31
CA TYR A 83 -13.91 -2.26 -6.30
C TYR A 83 -13.40 -1.09 -5.45
N PHE A 84 -12.09 -0.84 -5.44
CA PHE A 84 -11.47 0.28 -4.72
C PHE A 84 -11.38 1.57 -5.56
N LYS A 85 -12.15 1.66 -6.65
CA LYS A 85 -12.31 2.88 -7.43
C LYS A 85 -13.39 3.80 -6.85
#